data_AF-E0NAD0-F1
#
_entry.id   AF-E0NAD0-F1
#
_cell.length_a   1.000
_cell.length_b   1.000
_cell.length_c   1.000
_cell.angle_alpha   90.00
_cell.angle_beta   90.00
_cell.angle_gamma   90.00
#
_symmetry.space_group_name_H-M   'P 1'
#
loop_
_entity.id
_entity.type
_entity.pdbx_description
1 polymer ?
#
loop_
_entity_poly.entity_id
_entity_poly.type
_entity_poly.pdbx_seq_one_letter_code
_entity_poly.pdbx_strand_id
1 'polypeptide(L)'
;QTLISNRIHPFYSQGKWIQAGRLKKGDTLLSESGAKQTVQNITLKQQPLKAYNLTVADWHTYFVKGNQAETEGVWVHNECPTKPKPTNHAQQRKEEAKNDSHRSVGDSNRVVREGKQYLDADTGNHVYVKGEKVVILTPDGRQVTQFKNSKANTSKRVKNGKWTPK
;
A
#
# COMPACT_ATOMS: atom_id res chain seq x y z
N GLN A 1 -6.50 -33.71 -10.21
CA GLN A 1 -7.53 -32.74 -9.76
C GLN A 1 -7.17 -31.30 -10.14
N THR A 2 -8.14 -30.38 -10.11
CA THR A 2 -7.93 -28.93 -10.30
C THR A 2 -8.44 -28.16 -9.08
N LEU A 3 -7.63 -27.25 -8.56
CA LEU A 3 -7.98 -26.38 -7.44
C LEU A 3 -7.97 -24.92 -7.89
N ILE A 4 -8.97 -24.16 -7.47
CA ILE A 4 -9.09 -22.73 -7.74
C ILE A 4 -8.93 -21.99 -6.43
N SER A 5 -8.00 -21.05 -6.36
CA SER A 5 -7.74 -20.27 -5.16
C SER A 5 -7.32 -18.85 -5.49
N ASN A 6 -7.37 -17.96 -4.49
CA ASN A 6 -6.80 -16.64 -4.60
C ASN A 6 -5.26 -16.74 -4.63
N ARG A 7 -4.57 -15.68 -5.09
CA ARG A 7 -3.09 -15.70 -5.24
C ARG A 7 -2.32 -15.84 -3.93
N ILE A 8 -2.93 -15.48 -2.80
CA ILE A 8 -2.25 -15.35 -1.51
C ILE A 8 -2.46 -16.56 -0.60
N HIS A 9 -3.38 -17.46 -0.94
CA HIS A 9 -3.69 -18.64 -0.15
C HIS A 9 -2.50 -19.60 -0.12
N PRO A 10 -1.95 -19.95 1.06
CA PRO A 10 -0.78 -20.79 1.14
C PRO A 10 -1.08 -22.29 0.96
N PHE A 11 -0.21 -22.98 0.22
CA PHE A 11 -0.15 -24.43 0.06
C PHE A 11 1.15 -24.96 0.68
N TYR A 12 1.10 -26.10 1.36
CA TYR A 12 2.30 -26.68 1.94
C TYR A 12 3.14 -27.41 0.88
N SER A 13 4.39 -26.98 0.72
CA SER A 13 5.31 -27.53 -0.26
C SER A 13 6.73 -27.45 0.27
N GLN A 14 7.50 -28.54 0.16
CA GLN A 14 8.91 -28.61 0.55
C GLN A 14 9.20 -28.11 1.97
N GLY A 15 8.35 -28.46 2.94
CA GLY A 15 8.56 -28.11 4.35
C GLY A 15 8.12 -26.68 4.73
N LYS A 16 7.49 -25.93 3.81
CA LYS A 16 7.09 -24.54 4.03
C LYS A 16 5.75 -24.21 3.38
N TRP A 17 5.13 -23.13 3.86
CA TRP A 17 3.93 -22.55 3.26
C TRP A 17 4.31 -21.65 2.07
N ILE A 18 3.78 -21.97 0.89
CA ILE A 18 4.02 -21.23 -0.35
C ILE A 18 2.69 -20.66 -0.85
N GLN A 19 2.63 -19.35 -1.09
CA GLN A 19 1.46 -18.71 -1.68
C GLN A 19 1.12 -19.32 -3.05
N ALA A 20 -0.17 -19.52 -3.35
CA ALA A 20 -0.63 -20.08 -4.62
C ALA A 20 -0.01 -19.38 -5.85
N GLY A 21 0.09 -18.04 -5.81
CA GLY A 21 0.68 -17.25 -6.88
C GLY A 21 2.20 -17.36 -7.04
N ARG A 22 2.88 -18.10 -6.15
CA ARG A 22 4.32 -18.38 -6.20
C ARG A 22 4.66 -19.84 -6.52
N LEU A 23 3.66 -20.72 -6.56
CA LEU A 23 3.84 -22.10 -7.00
C LEU A 23 4.32 -22.15 -8.45
N LYS A 24 5.02 -23.22 -8.80
CA LYS A 24 5.50 -23.51 -10.15
C LYS A 24 5.13 -24.95 -10.52
N LYS A 25 5.07 -25.21 -11.84
CA LYS A 25 5.00 -26.58 -12.35
C LYS A 25 6.20 -27.37 -11.80
N GLY A 26 5.94 -28.57 -11.29
CA GLY A 26 6.94 -29.43 -10.66
C GLY A 26 7.04 -29.29 -9.14
N ASP A 27 6.46 -28.24 -8.54
CA ASP A 27 6.38 -28.16 -7.07
C ASP A 27 5.53 -29.32 -6.52
N THR A 28 5.87 -29.80 -5.32
CA THR A 28 5.18 -30.92 -4.68
C THR A 28 4.36 -30.45 -3.49
N LEU A 29 3.06 -30.76 -3.48
CA LEU A 29 2.15 -30.46 -2.38
C LEU A 29 1.98 -31.68 -1.48
N LEU A 30 1.92 -31.47 -0.17
CA LEU A 30 1.72 -32.56 0.78
C LEU A 30 0.24 -32.95 0.83
N SER A 31 -0.04 -34.25 0.78
CA SER A 31 -1.38 -34.81 0.93
C SER A 31 -1.67 -35.29 2.35
N GLU A 32 -2.92 -35.68 2.59
CA GLU A 32 -3.40 -36.18 3.89
C GLU A 32 -2.70 -37.47 4.35
N SER A 33 -2.22 -38.31 3.44
CA SER A 33 -1.41 -39.51 3.76
C SER A 33 0.08 -39.19 3.98
N GLY A 34 0.49 -37.94 3.79
CA GLY A 34 1.90 -37.54 3.75
C GLY A 34 2.60 -37.79 2.41
N ALA A 35 1.88 -38.30 1.40
CA ALA A 35 2.39 -38.41 0.05
C ALA A 35 2.56 -37.02 -0.61
N LYS A 36 3.30 -37.00 -1.72
CA LYS A 36 3.58 -35.77 -2.49
C LYS A 36 2.81 -35.79 -3.81
N GLN A 37 2.04 -34.73 -4.05
CA GLN A 37 1.33 -34.50 -5.31
C GLN A 37 2.03 -33.42 -6.13
N THR A 38 2.36 -33.71 -7.39
CA THR A 38 3.09 -32.78 -8.25
C THR A 38 2.15 -31.79 -8.97
N VAL A 39 2.48 -30.50 -8.91
CA VAL A 39 1.78 -29.44 -9.66
C VAL A 39 2.07 -29.61 -11.15
N GLN A 40 1.05 -29.95 -11.93
CA GLN A 40 1.19 -30.18 -13.37
C GLN A 40 1.12 -28.90 -14.21
N ASN A 41 0.26 -27.96 -13.81
CA ASN A 41 0.05 -26.70 -14.53
C ASN A 41 -0.49 -25.61 -13.60
N ILE A 42 -0.23 -24.34 -13.93
CA ILE A 42 -0.73 -23.16 -13.21
C ILE A 42 -1.27 -22.16 -14.22
N THR A 43 -2.52 -21.74 -14.04
CA THR A 43 -3.16 -20.71 -14.86
C THR A 43 -3.57 -19.53 -13.99
N LEU A 44 -2.99 -18.36 -14.22
CA LEU A 44 -3.37 -17.13 -13.52
C LEU A 44 -4.45 -16.37 -14.32
N LYS A 45 -5.60 -16.11 -13.70
CA LYS A 45 -6.68 -15.30 -14.29
C LYS A 45 -6.92 -14.06 -13.43
N GLN A 46 -6.92 -12.88 -14.04
CA GLN A 46 -7.29 -11.61 -13.38
C GLN A 46 -8.82 -11.44 -13.41
N GLN A 47 -9.53 -12.25 -12.64
CA GLN A 47 -10.99 -12.23 -12.58
C GLN A 47 -11.44 -12.18 -11.11
N PRO A 48 -12.60 -11.55 -10.79
CA PRO A 48 -13.19 -11.65 -9.47
C PRO A 48 -13.41 -13.11 -9.09
N LEU A 49 -12.88 -13.53 -7.95
CA LEU A 49 -13.07 -14.88 -7.41
C LEU A 49 -13.98 -14.79 -6.19
N LYS A 50 -15.14 -15.45 -6.26
CA LYS A 50 -15.94 -15.70 -5.06
C LYS A 50 -15.30 -16.85 -4.28
N ALA A 51 -14.66 -16.52 -3.17
CA ALA A 51 -14.05 -17.49 -2.26
C ALA A 51 -14.82 -17.52 -0.94
N TYR A 52 -14.84 -18.69 -0.31
CA TYR A 52 -15.45 -18.90 1.00
C TYR A 52 -14.34 -19.18 2.01
N ASN A 53 -14.52 -18.69 3.23
CA ASN A 53 -13.57 -18.86 4.32
C ASN A 53 -14.19 -19.78 5.39
N LEU A 54 -13.37 -20.67 5.97
CA LEU A 54 -13.77 -21.64 6.98
C LEU A 54 -12.94 -21.36 8.24
N THR A 55 -13.56 -21.12 9.40
CA THR A 55 -12.80 -21.00 10.64
C THR A 55 -12.52 -22.40 11.19
N VAL A 56 -11.26 -22.84 11.10
CA VAL A 56 -10.78 -24.08 11.73
C VAL A 56 -10.03 -23.71 13.01
N ALA A 57 -10.28 -24.40 14.12
CA ALA A 57 -9.61 -24.11 15.40
C ALA A 57 -8.09 -24.38 15.35
N ASP A 58 -7.36 -23.77 16.28
CA ASP A 58 -5.94 -23.95 16.62
C ASP A 58 -4.93 -23.64 15.49
N TRP A 59 -4.90 -24.47 14.46
CA TRP A 59 -3.87 -24.46 13.43
C TRP A 59 -4.29 -23.72 12.17
N HIS A 60 -5.59 -23.47 12.00
CA HIS A 60 -6.15 -22.78 10.84
C HIS A 60 -5.69 -23.41 9.50
N THR A 61 -5.49 -24.72 9.44
CA THR A 61 -5.13 -25.47 8.23
C THR A 61 -6.12 -26.58 7.95
N TYR A 62 -6.27 -26.97 6.69
CA TYR A 62 -7.13 -28.08 6.27
C TYR A 62 -6.65 -28.68 4.95
N PHE A 63 -7.19 -29.85 4.58
CA PHE A 63 -6.94 -30.46 3.28
C PHE A 63 -8.05 -30.10 2.30
N VAL A 64 -7.68 -29.76 1.06
CA VAL A 64 -8.64 -29.43 -0.02
C VAL A 64 -8.53 -30.40 -1.16
N LYS A 65 -9.68 -30.89 -1.60
CA LYS A 65 -9.83 -31.81 -2.71
C LYS A 65 -10.82 -31.24 -3.72
N GLY A 66 -10.56 -31.46 -5.02
CA GLY A 66 -11.50 -31.07 -6.06
C GLY A 66 -12.77 -31.91 -6.01
N ASN A 67 -13.92 -31.34 -6.37
CA ASN A 67 -15.15 -32.11 -6.50
C ASN A 67 -14.92 -33.23 -7.56
N GLN A 68 -15.20 -34.49 -7.19
CA GLN A 68 -14.92 -35.69 -8.00
C GLN A 68 -13.45 -36.03 -8.27
N ALA A 69 -12.51 -35.46 -7.52
CA ALA A 69 -11.12 -35.85 -7.65
C ALA A 69 -10.88 -37.31 -7.19
N GLU A 70 -10.07 -38.05 -7.93
CA GLU A 70 -9.57 -39.37 -7.50
C GLU A 70 -8.31 -39.24 -6.65
N THR A 71 -7.65 -38.08 -6.70
CA THR A 71 -6.47 -37.75 -5.89
C THR A 71 -6.86 -37.30 -4.48
N GLU A 72 -5.92 -37.44 -3.53
CA GLU A 72 -6.08 -36.98 -2.15
C GLU A 72 -6.19 -35.45 -2.04
N GLY A 73 -6.64 -34.96 -0.89
CA GLY A 73 -6.58 -33.54 -0.58
C GLY A 73 -5.14 -33.05 -0.45
N VAL A 74 -4.93 -31.75 -0.66
CA VAL A 74 -3.63 -31.08 -0.44
C VAL A 74 -3.71 -30.14 0.75
N TRP A 75 -2.63 -30.04 1.51
CA TRP A 75 -2.58 -29.24 2.74
C TRP A 75 -2.50 -27.74 2.44
N VAL A 76 -3.49 -27.00 2.93
CA VAL A 76 -3.60 -25.55 2.76
C VAL A 76 -3.74 -24.84 4.10
N HIS A 77 -3.38 -23.56 4.11
CA HIS A 77 -3.54 -22.70 5.27
C HIS A 77 -4.64 -21.66 5.03
N ASN A 78 -5.47 -21.46 6.05
CA ASN A 78 -6.52 -20.47 6.05
C ASN A 78 -6.05 -19.03 6.36
N GLU A 79 -4.76 -18.83 6.60
CA GLU A 79 -4.25 -17.55 7.05
C GLU A 79 -3.97 -16.64 5.86
N CYS A 80 -4.65 -15.50 5.86
CA CYS A 80 -4.33 -14.40 4.97
C CYS A 80 -3.01 -13.79 5.46
N PRO A 81 -1.99 -13.59 4.61
CA PRO A 81 -0.82 -12.83 5.00
C PRO A 81 -1.28 -11.52 5.63
N THR A 82 -0.95 -11.31 6.90
CA THR A 82 -1.37 -10.13 7.64
C THR A 82 -1.04 -8.89 6.82
N LYS A 83 -1.99 -7.95 6.72
CA LYS A 83 -1.73 -6.65 6.08
C LYS A 83 -0.43 -6.12 6.69
N PRO A 84 0.51 -5.60 5.89
CA PRO A 84 1.76 -5.10 6.42
C PRO A 84 1.45 -4.18 7.59
N LYS A 85 2.09 -4.44 8.73
CA LYS A 85 1.88 -3.63 9.93
C LYS A 85 2.10 -2.17 9.52
N PRO A 86 1.19 -1.25 9.87
CA PRO A 86 1.38 0.16 9.56
C PRO A 86 2.75 0.57 10.08
N THR A 87 3.52 1.27 9.25
CA THR A 87 4.83 1.78 9.65
C THR A 87 4.68 2.65 10.90
N ASN A 88 5.76 2.84 11.66
CA ASN A 88 5.75 3.74 12.80
C ASN A 88 5.19 5.13 12.42
N HIS A 89 5.51 5.61 11.20
CA HIS A 89 4.94 6.84 10.65
C HIS A 89 3.41 6.76 10.44
N ALA A 90 2.88 5.65 9.91
CA ALA A 90 1.44 5.46 9.73
C ALA A 90 0.69 5.32 11.07
N GLN A 91 1.30 4.67 12.07
CA GLN A 91 0.74 4.56 13.42
C GLN A 91 0.75 5.93 14.13
N GLN A 92 1.87 6.65 14.07
CA GLN A 92 1.99 8.00 14.59
C GLN A 92 0.94 8.92 13.98
N ARG A 93 0.78 8.92 12.64
CA ARG A 93 -0.25 9.71 11.95
C ARG A 93 -1.67 9.34 12.36
N LYS A 94 -1.93 8.07 12.69
CA LYS A 94 -3.23 7.60 13.17
C LYS A 94 -3.51 8.07 14.60
N GLU A 95 -2.51 8.08 15.48
CA GLU A 95 -2.65 8.61 16.84
C GLU A 95 -2.78 10.14 16.85
N GLU A 96 -1.96 10.85 16.06
CA GLU A 96 -2.07 12.29 15.85
C GLU A 96 -3.47 12.69 15.32
N ALA A 97 -4.04 11.89 14.42
CA ALA A 97 -5.38 12.13 13.88
C ALA A 97 -6.52 12.01 14.90
N LYS A 98 -6.30 11.37 16.06
CA LYS A 98 -7.32 11.29 17.13
C LYS A 98 -7.40 12.58 17.95
N ASN A 99 -6.28 13.30 18.09
CA ASN A 99 -6.14 14.39 19.06
C ASN A 99 -5.85 15.77 18.44
N ASP A 100 -5.54 15.85 17.14
CA ASP A 100 -5.21 17.12 16.47
C ASP A 100 -6.17 17.44 15.32
N SER A 101 -7.08 18.39 15.54
CA SER A 101 -7.95 18.96 14.50
C SER A 101 -7.17 19.70 13.42
N HIS A 102 -5.90 20.06 13.67
CA HIS A 102 -4.95 20.70 12.77
C HIS A 102 -3.91 19.76 12.15
N ARG A 103 -4.19 18.45 12.14
CA ARG A 103 -3.38 17.39 11.51
C ARG A 103 -2.71 17.83 10.20
N SER A 104 -1.37 17.83 10.17
CA SER A 104 -0.54 18.24 9.03
C SER A 104 -0.32 17.13 8.01
N VAL A 105 -1.37 16.36 7.70
CA VAL A 105 -1.40 15.49 6.53
C VAL A 105 -1.88 16.33 5.35
N GLY A 106 -1.04 16.55 4.33
CA GLY A 106 -1.36 17.52 3.27
C GLY A 106 -1.10 18.98 3.69
N ASP A 107 -0.07 19.20 4.51
CA ASP A 107 0.38 20.55 4.88
C ASP A 107 0.59 21.44 3.65
N SER A 108 1.09 20.87 2.55
CA SER A 108 1.24 21.58 1.29
C SER A 108 -0.10 21.97 0.66
N ASN A 109 -1.08 21.06 0.65
CA ASN A 109 -2.43 21.36 0.19
C ASN A 109 -3.08 22.46 1.05
N ARG A 110 -2.83 22.45 2.37
CA ARG A 110 -3.31 23.50 3.28
C ARG A 110 -2.59 24.83 3.07
N VAL A 111 -1.28 24.82 2.83
CA VAL A 111 -0.49 26.02 2.49
C VAL A 111 -0.97 26.60 1.16
N VAL A 112 -1.26 25.76 0.17
CA VAL A 112 -1.79 26.20 -1.14
C VAL A 112 -3.20 26.78 -1.00
N ARG A 113 -4.07 26.17 -0.20
CA ARG A 113 -5.46 26.62 -0.02
C ARG A 113 -5.59 27.88 0.85
N GLU A 114 -4.78 28.00 1.90
CA GLU A 114 -4.95 29.01 2.96
C GLU A 114 -3.75 29.97 3.10
N GLY A 115 -2.67 29.73 2.37
CA GLY A 115 -1.48 30.57 2.38
C GLY A 115 -1.62 31.78 1.46
N LYS A 116 -0.80 32.80 1.72
CA LYS A 116 -0.68 33.95 0.84
C LYS A 116 0.02 33.53 -0.44
N GLN A 117 -0.53 33.94 -1.58
CA GLN A 117 0.00 33.62 -2.89
C GLN A 117 0.92 34.74 -3.40
N TYR A 118 2.01 34.32 -4.05
CA TYR A 118 2.96 35.17 -4.72
C TYR A 118 3.32 34.55 -6.07
N LEU A 119 3.89 35.36 -6.96
CA LEU A 119 4.53 34.92 -8.18
C LEU A 119 6.05 35.04 -8.02
N ASP A 120 6.79 33.98 -8.33
CA ASP A 120 8.25 34.03 -8.39
C ASP A 120 8.67 34.70 -9.70
N ALA A 121 9.32 35.85 -9.62
CA ALA A 121 9.69 36.67 -10.77
C ALA A 121 10.72 35.98 -11.68
N ASP A 122 11.55 35.08 -11.13
CA ASP A 122 12.60 34.41 -11.89
C ASP A 122 12.04 33.25 -12.72
N THR A 123 11.07 32.52 -12.16
CA THR A 123 10.60 31.25 -12.75
C THR A 123 9.15 31.29 -13.23
N GLY A 124 8.38 32.33 -12.92
CA GLY A 124 6.94 32.40 -13.16
C GLY A 124 6.10 31.41 -12.33
N ASN A 125 6.69 30.79 -11.31
CA ASN A 125 6.02 29.79 -10.49
C ASN A 125 5.11 30.45 -9.45
N HIS A 126 4.05 29.74 -9.05
CA HIS A 126 3.18 30.17 -7.96
C HIS A 126 3.78 29.77 -6.62
N VAL A 127 3.95 30.72 -5.71
CA VAL A 127 4.51 30.52 -4.37
C VAL A 127 3.41 30.73 -3.34
N TYR A 128 3.20 29.76 -2.47
CA TYR A 128 2.19 29.82 -1.41
C TYR A 128 2.90 29.81 -0.06
N VAL A 129 2.57 30.78 0.81
CA VAL A 129 3.22 30.95 2.11
C VAL A 129 2.19 30.98 3.23
N LYS A 130 2.30 30.03 4.17
CA LYS A 130 1.48 29.99 5.38
C LYS A 130 2.37 29.83 6.62
N GLY A 131 2.45 30.88 7.44
CA GLY A 131 3.39 30.92 8.55
C GLY A 131 4.83 30.86 8.02
N GLU A 132 5.57 29.83 8.42
CA GLU A 132 6.92 29.57 7.90
C GLU A 132 6.95 28.55 6.76
N LYS A 133 5.80 28.02 6.33
CA LYS A 133 5.77 26.97 5.32
C LYS A 133 5.58 27.58 3.94
N VAL A 134 6.38 27.13 2.99
CA VAL A 134 6.35 27.57 1.60
C VAL A 134 6.14 26.36 0.71
N VAL A 135 5.23 26.49 -0.25
CA VAL A 135 5.01 25.53 -1.34
C VAL A 135 5.13 26.28 -2.65
N ILE A 136 5.90 25.73 -3.59
CA ILE A 136 6.06 26.29 -4.91
C ILE A 136 5.45 25.32 -5.92
N LEU A 137 4.53 25.83 -6.74
CA LEU A 137 3.88 25.12 -7.82
C LEU A 137 4.27 25.73 -9.16
N THR A 138 4.34 24.90 -10.19
CA THR A 138 4.39 25.36 -11.58
C THR A 138 3.07 26.05 -11.97
N PRO A 139 3.02 26.82 -13.08
CA PRO A 139 1.78 27.44 -13.55
C PRO A 139 0.64 26.46 -13.81
N ASP A 140 0.95 25.21 -14.21
CA ASP A 140 0.01 24.10 -14.40
C ASP A 140 -0.35 23.36 -13.09
N GLY A 141 0.13 23.84 -11.94
CA GLY A 141 -0.28 23.36 -10.62
C GLY A 141 0.48 22.14 -10.09
N ARG A 142 1.58 21.73 -10.73
CA ARG A 142 2.43 20.64 -10.23
C ARG A 142 3.36 21.16 -9.13
N GLN A 143 3.50 20.40 -8.05
CA GLN A 143 4.38 20.81 -6.96
C GLN A 143 5.85 20.68 -7.35
N VAL A 144 6.56 21.81 -7.33
CA VAL A 144 8.01 21.88 -7.56
C VAL A 144 8.75 21.54 -6.27
N THR A 145 8.46 22.25 -5.19
CA THR A 145 9.15 22.06 -3.91
C THR A 145 8.32 22.56 -2.73
N GLN A 146 8.72 22.15 -1.53
CA GLN A 146 8.19 22.66 -0.27
C GLN A 146 9.34 22.80 0.73
N PHE A 147 9.31 23.86 1.55
CA PHE A 147 10.35 24.10 2.55
C PHE A 147 9.85 25.05 3.66
N LYS A 148 10.65 25.17 4.73
CA LYS A 148 10.43 26.19 5.76
C LYS A 148 11.21 27.46 5.44
N ASN A 149 10.57 28.61 5.58
CA ASN A 149 11.12 29.93 5.37
C ASN A 149 10.64 30.88 6.47
N SER A 150 11.55 31.55 7.17
CA SER A 150 11.17 32.49 8.21
C SER A 150 10.40 33.68 7.63
N LYS A 151 9.51 34.28 8.44
CA LYS A 151 8.74 35.47 8.03
C LYS A 151 9.65 36.60 7.55
N ALA A 152 10.77 36.82 8.25
CA ALA A 152 11.76 37.83 7.86
C ALA A 152 12.36 37.58 6.46
N ASN A 153 12.64 36.32 6.13
CA ASN A 153 13.16 35.99 4.80
C ASN A 153 12.08 36.11 3.71
N THR A 154 10.84 35.71 4.01
CA THR A 154 9.70 35.97 3.11
C THR A 154 9.56 37.46 2.83
N SER A 155 9.59 38.31 3.86
CA SER A 155 9.51 39.77 3.69
C SER A 155 10.67 40.33 2.87
N LYS A 156 11.91 39.82 3.04
CA LYS A 156 13.06 40.21 2.21
C LYS A 156 12.84 39.86 0.74
N ARG A 157 12.33 38.66 0.45
CA ARG A 157 12.03 38.18 -0.91
C ARG A 157 10.88 38.93 -1.59
N VAL A 158 9.95 39.47 -0.80
CA VAL A 158 8.90 40.36 -1.32
C VAL A 158 9.48 41.74 -1.58
N LYS A 159 10.25 42.29 -0.64
CA LYS A 159 10.84 43.64 -0.75
C LYS A 159 11.83 43.76 -1.92
N ASN A 160 12.59 42.71 -2.22
CA ASN A 160 13.53 42.70 -3.33
C ASN A 160 12.88 42.32 -4.68
N GLY A 161 11.56 42.15 -4.73
CA GLY A 161 10.82 41.84 -5.95
C GLY A 161 10.89 40.39 -6.44
N LYS A 162 11.62 39.50 -5.74
CA LYS A 162 11.68 38.08 -6.12
C LYS A 162 10.31 37.42 -6.04
N TRP A 163 9.53 37.73 -5.00
CA TRP A 163 8.16 37.24 -4.81
C TRP A 163 7.17 38.40 -4.85
N THR A 164 6.41 38.51 -5.93
CA THR A 164 5.40 39.55 -6.11
C THR A 164 4.05 39.08 -5.58
N PRO A 165 3.38 39.82 -4.68
CA PRO A 165 2.04 39.44 -4.18
C PRO A 165 1.05 39.30 -5.35
N LYS A 166 0.21 38.27 -5.30
CA LYS A 166 -0.94 38.10 -6.20
C LYS A 166 -2.24 38.50 -5.53
#